data_AF-A0A2G8XP78-F1
#
_entry.id   AF-A0A2G8XP78-F1
#
_cell.length_a   1.000
_cell.length_b   1.000
_cell.length_c   1.000
_cell.angle_alpha   90.00
_cell.angle_beta   90.00
_cell.angle_gamma   90.00
#
_symmetry.space_group_name_H-M   'P 1'
#
loop_
_entity.id
_entity.type
_entity.pdbx_description
1 polymer ?
#
loop_
_entity_poly.entity_id
_entity_poly.type
_entity_poly.pdbx_seq_one_letter_code
_entity_poly.pdbx_strand_id
1 'polypeptide(L)' 'MHGITKRAVVKNDQVVIRPMMYLALTYDHRLIDGREAVTFLCHIRDYIEDPRLMLLDL' A
#
# COMPACT_ATOMS: atom_id res chain seq x y z
N MET A 1 -7.05 14.83 2.96
CA MET A 1 -5.79 14.64 2.21
C MET A 1 -5.50 13.17 1.93
N HIS A 2 -5.89 12.20 2.77
CA HIS A 2 -5.79 10.76 2.50
C HIS A 2 -7.20 10.16 2.34
N GLY A 3 -7.78 10.32 1.16
CA GLY A 3 -9.12 9.81 0.83
C GLY A 3 -9.08 8.94 -0.41
N ILE A 4 -10.11 8.12 -0.58
CA ILE A 4 -10.26 7.28 -1.77
C ILE A 4 -10.72 8.18 -2.92
N THR A 5 -9.89 8.29 -3.95
CA THR A 5 -10.14 9.13 -5.13
C THR A 5 -9.97 8.32 -6.42
N LYS A 6 -10.78 8.59 -7.44
CA LYS A 6 -10.62 7.93 -8.75
C LYS A 6 -9.36 8.45 -9.44
N ARG A 7 -8.46 7.55 -9.85
CA ARG A 7 -7.22 7.90 -10.55
C ARG A 7 -6.98 6.95 -11.72
N ALA A 8 -6.36 7.47 -12.77
CA ALA A 8 -5.89 6.66 -13.89
C ALA A 8 -4.60 5.92 -13.47
N VAL A 9 -4.57 4.61 -13.69
CA VAL A 9 -3.41 3.75 -13.42
C VAL A 9 -3.22 2.77 -14.56
N VAL A 10 -1.99 2.29 -14.75
CA VAL A 10 -1.70 1.25 -15.74
C VAL A 10 -1.87 -0.12 -15.09
N LYS A 11 -2.68 -1.00 -15.71
CA LYS A 11 -2.80 -2.41 -15.32
C LYS A 11 -2.88 -3.25 -16.59
N ASN A 12 -2.06 -4.30 -16.68
CA ASN A 12 -1.98 -5.16 -17.86
C ASN A 12 -1.83 -4.34 -19.16
N ASP A 13 -0.90 -3.38 -19.16
CA ASP A 13 -0.62 -2.45 -20.28
C ASP A 13 -1.79 -1.57 -20.75
N GLN A 14 -2.82 -1.41 -19.92
CA GLN A 14 -3.97 -0.54 -20.20
C GLN A 14 -4.16 0.53 -19.14
N VAL A 15 -4.55 1.74 -19.56
CA VAL A 15 -4.93 2.82 -18.64
C VAL A 15 -6.35 2.60 -18.16
N VAL A 16 -6.52 2.32 -16.87
CA VAL A 16 -7.81 2.05 -16.23
C VAL A 16 -8.04 3.01 -15.06
N ILE A 17 -9.29 3.36 -14.80
CA ILE A 17 -9.66 4.17 -13.63
C ILE A 17 -9.84 3.25 -12.43
N ARG A 18 -9.14 3.51 -11.33
CA ARG A 18 -9.29 2.78 -10.06
C ARG A 18 -9.51 3.72 -8.87
N PRO A 19 -10.24 3.28 -7.83
CA PRO A 19 -10.23 3.95 -6.54
C PRO A 19 -8.84 3.77 -5.90
N MET A 20 -8.14 4.88 -5.69
CA MET A 20 -6.78 4.91 -5.15
C MET A 20 -6.74 5.76 -3.87
N MET A 21 -5.90 5.35 -2.94
CA MET A 21 -5.60 6.07 -1.70
C MET A 21 -4.10 6.08 -1.49
N TYR A 22 -3.54 7.22 -1.10
CA TYR A 22 -2.16 7.27 -0.63
C TYR A 22 -2.12 6.87 0.83
N LEU A 23 -1.07 6.14 1.21
CA LEU A 23 -0.74 5.84 2.58
C LEU A 23 0.57 6.56 2.93
N ALA A 24 0.65 7.08 4.15
CA ALA A 24 1.85 7.68 4.69
C ALA A 24 2.14 7.06 6.05
N LEU A 25 3.40 6.70 6.28
CA LEU A 25 3.88 6.16 7.55
C LEU A 25 4.99 7.07 8.09
N THR A 26 4.75 7.65 9.26
CA THR A 26 5.78 8.32 10.04
C THR A 26 6.28 7.35 11.10
N TYR A 27 7.59 7.22 11.24
CA TYR A 27 8.23 6.29 12.17
C TYR A 27 9.45 6.95 12.83
N ASP A 28 9.85 6.41 13.98
CA ASP A 28 11.06 6.85 14.68
C ASP A 28 12.29 6.14 14.12
N HIS A 29 13.10 6.87 13.36
CA HIS A 29 14.33 6.38 12.73
C HIS A 29 15.40 5.92 13.71
N ARG A 30 15.30 6.27 15.00
CA ARG A 30 16.23 5.78 16.03
C ARG A 30 15.93 4.32 16.41
N LEU A 31 14.72 3.86 16.13
CA LEU A 31 14.21 2.55 16.51
C LEU A 31 13.96 1.64 15.31
N ILE A 32 13.41 2.19 14.22
CA ILE A 32 12.98 1.43 13.05
C ILE A 32 13.83 1.86 11.85
N ASP A 33 14.43 0.88 11.17
CA ASP A 33 15.17 1.15 9.95
C ASP A 33 14.23 1.49 8.78
N GLY A 34 14.72 2.27 7.82
CA GLY A 34 13.92 2.66 6.66
C GLY A 34 13.47 1.47 5.82
N ARG A 35 14.26 0.39 5.76
CA ARG A 35 13.86 -0.85 5.11
C ARG A 35 12.66 -1.46 5.82
N GLU A 36 12.69 -1.57 7.14
CA GLU A 36 11.61 -2.18 7.93
C GLU A 36 10.30 -1.39 7.79
N ALA A 37 10.38 -0.06 7.86
CA ALA A 37 9.21 0.80 7.69
C ALA A 37 8.60 0.68 6.28
N VAL A 38 9.43 0.63 5.23
CA VAL A 38 8.96 0.45 3.84
C VAL A 38 8.36 -0.93 3.64
N THR A 39 9.02 -1.99 4.16
CA THR A 39 8.49 -3.35 4.10
C THR A 39 7.13 -3.42 4.79
N PHE A 40 7.00 -2.91 6.01
CA PHE A 40 5.72 -2.85 6.72
C PHE A 40 4.63 -2.16 5.91
N LEU A 41 4.93 -0.98 5.33
CA LEU A 41 3.95 -0.25 4.52
C LEU A 41 3.53 -1.01 3.25
N CYS A 42 4.46 -1.74 2.62
CA CYS A 42 4.15 -2.63 1.50
C CYS A 42 3.23 -3.78 1.91
N HIS A 43 3.48 -4.44 3.05
CA HIS A 43 2.57 -5.49 3.56
C HIS A 43 1.16 -4.95 3.80
N ILE A 44 1.03 -3.77 4.42
CA ILE A 44 -0.27 -3.13 4.64
C ILE A 44 -0.97 -2.84 3.30
N ARG A 45 -0.26 -2.31 2.31
CA ARG A 45 -0.80 -2.11 0.95
C ARG A 45 -1.29 -3.44 0.37
N ASP A 46 -0.47 -4.49 0.41
CA ASP A 46 -0.78 -5.77 -0.22
C ASP A 46 -1.99 -6.44 0.44
N TYR A 47 -2.11 -6.38 1.77
CA TYR A 47 -3.29 -6.88 2.49
C TYR A 47 -4.57 -6.08 2.20
N ILE A 48 -4.47 -4.77 1.98
CA ILE A 48 -5.63 -3.95 1.59
C ILE A 48 -6.04 -4.24 0.14
N GLU A 49 -5.07 -4.50 -0.76
CA GLU A 49 -5.34 -4.84 -2.16
C GLU A 49 -5.85 -6.28 -2.35
N ASP A 50 -5.37 -7.22 -1.53
CA ASP A 50 -5.79 -8.63 -1.50
C ASP A 50 -5.92 -9.16 -0.04
N PRO A 51 -7.11 -9.03 0.58
CA PRO A 51 -7.33 -9.47 1.96
C PRO A 51 -7.12 -10.96 2.21
N ARG A 52 -7.09 -11.80 1.17
CA ARG A 52 -6.84 -13.25 1.31
C ARG A 52 -5.44 -13.55 1.84
N LEU A 53 -4.49 -12.66 1.58
CA LEU A 53 -3.12 -12.77 2.09
C LEU A 53 -3.08 -12.77 3.63
N MET A 54 -4.01 -12.08 4.30
CA MET A 54 -4.14 -12.11 5.77
C MET A 54 -4.58 -13.48 6.31
N LEU A 55 -5.23 -14.31 5.49
CA LEU A 55 -5.72 -15.64 5.90
C LEU A 55 -4.66 -16.74 5.71
N LEU A 56 -3.63 -16.47 4.90
CA LEU A 56 -2.63 -17.46 4.51
C LEU A 56 -1.35 -17.36 5.35
N ASP A 57 -1.26 -16.43 6.30
CA ASP A 57 -0.04 -16.09 7.06
C ASP A 57 1.21 -15.99 6.17
N LEU A 58 1.03 -15.43 4.96
CA LEU A 58 2.07 -15.20 3.95
C LEU A 58 2.59 -13.75 3.99
#